data_AF-A0A4U1EKV2-F1
#
_entry.id   AF-A0A4U1EKV2-F1
#
_cell.length_a   1.000
_cell.length_b   1.000
_cell.length_c   1.000
_cell.angle_alpha   90.00
_cell.angle_beta   90.00
_cell.angle_gamma   90.00
#
_symmetry.space_group_name_H-M   'P 1'
#
loop_
_entity.id
_entity.type
_entity.pdbx_description
1 polymer ?
#
loop_
_entity_poly.entity_id
_entity_poly.type
_entity_poly.pdbx_seq_one_letter_code
_entity_poly.pdbx_strand_id
1 'polypeptide(L)'
;LNQLEKAVEAAHTFFMANPEHMEMQQNIKNYRTMAGVEDLLLVDRDAKPHLESYSEGVKHYEADDFELAIKYFEQALREYFNEDTECRALCEGPQRFEEYEYLGYKAGLYEAIA
;
A
#
# COMPACT_ATOMS: atom_id res chain seq x y z
N LEU A 1 26.84 -14.98 3.91
CA LEU A 1 26.28 -15.55 5.16
C LEU A 1 26.66 -14.62 6.31
N ASN A 2 25.83 -14.49 7.34
CA ASN A 2 26.00 -13.56 8.49
C ASN A 2 25.59 -12.09 8.26
N GLN A 3 24.50 -11.85 7.52
CA GLN A 3 23.92 -10.51 7.30
C GLN A 3 22.58 -10.40 8.03
N LEU A 4 22.62 -10.39 9.37
CA LEU A 4 21.41 -10.39 10.19
C LEU A 4 20.51 -9.19 9.89
N GLU A 5 21.08 -7.98 9.89
CA GLU A 5 20.36 -6.73 9.62
C GLU A 5 19.59 -6.78 8.30
N LYS A 6 20.27 -7.16 7.20
CA LYS A 6 19.63 -7.28 5.88
C LYS A 6 18.54 -8.36 5.85
N ALA A 7 18.70 -9.44 6.60
CA ALA A 7 17.69 -10.49 6.68
C ALA A 7 16.44 -9.99 7.44
N VAL A 8 16.61 -9.21 8.50
CA VAL A 8 15.51 -8.59 9.25
C VAL A 8 14.77 -7.58 8.37
N GLU A 9 15.48 -6.69 7.68
CA GLU A 9 14.88 -5.70 6.79
C GLU A 9 14.08 -6.35 5.64
N ALA A 10 14.66 -7.36 4.99
CA ALA A 10 13.98 -8.08 3.90
C ALA A 10 12.74 -8.84 4.41
N ALA A 11 12.85 -9.49 5.57
CA ALA A 11 11.72 -10.16 6.21
C ALA A 11 10.60 -9.17 6.56
N HIS A 12 10.95 -7.99 7.09
CA HIS A 12 9.99 -6.95 7.43
C HIS A 12 9.29 -6.39 6.20
N THR A 13 10.06 -6.03 5.17
CA THR A 13 9.55 -5.58 3.86
C THR A 13 8.55 -6.59 3.28
N PHE A 14 8.92 -7.88 3.23
CA PHE A 14 8.01 -8.92 2.75
C PHE A 14 6.74 -9.04 3.59
N PHE A 15 6.89 -8.98 4.92
CA PHE A 15 5.75 -9.09 5.84
C PHE A 15 4.75 -7.95 5.67
N MET A 16 5.22 -6.71 5.46
CA MET A 16 4.34 -5.55 5.23
C MET A 16 3.48 -5.72 3.97
N ALA A 17 4.02 -6.32 2.91
CA ALA A 17 3.28 -6.63 1.70
C ALA A 17 2.36 -7.88 1.83
N ASN A 18 2.63 -8.75 2.80
CA ASN A 18 1.96 -10.04 2.97
C ASN A 18 1.58 -10.31 4.44
N PRO A 19 0.71 -9.49 5.05
CA PRO A 19 0.43 -9.55 6.48
C PRO A 19 -0.20 -10.88 6.92
N GLU A 20 -0.94 -11.54 6.04
CA GLU A 20 -1.61 -12.83 6.30
C GLU A 20 -0.67 -14.05 6.18
N HIS A 21 0.60 -13.85 5.82
CA HIS A 21 1.55 -14.96 5.70
C HIS A 21 2.01 -15.45 7.09
N MET A 22 1.44 -16.58 7.51
CA MET A 22 1.61 -17.12 8.88
C MET A 22 3.08 -17.35 9.29
N GLU A 23 3.90 -17.97 8.44
CA GLU A 23 5.32 -18.19 8.75
C GLU A 23 6.07 -16.86 8.95
N MET A 24 5.71 -15.84 8.18
CA MET A 24 6.36 -14.54 8.31
C MET A 24 5.95 -13.79 9.56
N GLN A 25 4.70 -13.90 9.99
CA GLN A 25 4.30 -13.41 11.31
C GLN A 25 5.17 -14.03 12.42
N GLN A 26 5.43 -15.33 12.36
CA GLN A 26 6.28 -16.00 13.34
C GLN A 26 7.73 -15.54 13.26
N ASN A 27 8.28 -15.40 12.04
CA ASN A 27 9.65 -14.92 11.83
C ASN A 27 9.85 -13.50 12.37
N ILE A 28 8.91 -12.59 12.13
CA ILE A 28 8.99 -11.21 12.66
C ILE A 28 8.91 -11.19 14.19
N LYS A 29 8.02 -11.99 14.80
CA LYS A 29 7.97 -12.16 16.27
C LYS A 29 9.31 -12.67 16.82
N ASN A 30 9.93 -13.63 16.15
CA ASN A 30 11.23 -14.16 16.55
C ASN A 30 12.31 -13.08 16.47
N TYR A 31 12.39 -12.35 15.36
CA TYR A 31 13.36 -11.26 15.17
C TYR A 31 13.25 -10.19 16.26
N ARG A 32 12.03 -9.78 16.64
CA ARG A 32 11.80 -8.81 17.73
C ARG A 32 12.36 -9.25 19.09
N THR A 33 12.50 -10.55 19.32
CA THR A 33 13.00 -11.10 20.60
C THR A 33 14.49 -11.43 20.58
N MET A 34 15.15 -11.29 19.43
CA MET A 34 16.52 -11.75 19.24
C MET A 34 17.53 -10.67 19.63
N ALA A 35 18.54 -11.05 20.42
CA ALA A 35 19.59 -10.13 20.84
C ALA A 35 20.36 -9.58 19.62
N GLY A 36 20.51 -8.25 19.55
CA GLY A 36 21.15 -7.56 18.43
C GLY A 36 20.20 -7.16 17.30
N VAL A 37 18.89 -7.41 17.43
CA VAL A 37 17.87 -6.81 16.58
C VAL A 37 17.27 -5.60 17.29
N GLU A 38 17.62 -4.40 16.84
CA GLU A 38 16.99 -3.16 17.28
C GLU A 38 15.71 -2.89 16.47
N ASP A 39 14.73 -2.17 17.04
CA ASP A 39 13.50 -1.80 16.32
C ASP A 39 13.79 -1.01 15.03
N LEU A 40 14.94 -0.32 14.98
CA LEU A 40 15.45 0.39 13.81
C LEU A 40 15.76 -0.53 12.60
N LEU A 41 15.86 -1.84 12.80
CA LEU A 41 16.08 -2.81 11.71
C LEU A 41 14.77 -3.35 11.11
N LEU A 42 13.63 -3.13 11.78
CA LEU A 42 12.30 -3.50 11.29
C LEU A 42 11.77 -2.38 10.39
N VAL A 43 12.47 -2.18 9.27
CA VAL A 43 12.14 -1.16 8.27
C VAL A 43 11.61 -1.84 7.03
N ASP A 44 10.50 -1.33 6.53
CA ASP A 44 9.99 -1.66 5.20
C ASP A 44 10.74 -0.83 4.16
N ARG A 45 11.57 -1.49 3.34
CA ARG A 45 12.38 -0.84 2.31
C ARG A 45 11.57 -0.47 1.07
N ASP A 46 10.37 -1.01 0.93
CA ASP A 46 9.47 -0.75 -0.19
C ASP A 46 8.29 0.16 0.24
N ALA A 47 8.32 0.66 1.48
CA ALA A 47 7.30 1.57 1.99
C ALA A 47 7.19 2.83 1.12
N LYS A 48 5.97 3.10 0.68
CA LYS A 48 5.63 4.33 -0.02
C LYS A 48 5.31 5.43 1.01
N PRO A 49 5.59 6.72 0.73
CA PRO A 49 5.33 7.81 1.66
C PRO A 49 3.88 7.81 2.20
N HIS A 50 2.91 7.59 1.31
CA HIS A 50 1.50 7.53 1.70
C HIS A 50 1.18 6.38 2.68
N LEU A 51 1.89 5.25 2.60
CA LEU A 51 1.73 4.13 3.54
C LEU A 51 2.35 4.45 4.90
N GLU A 52 3.49 5.14 4.92
CA GLU A 52 4.11 5.61 6.17
C GLU A 52 3.20 6.61 6.89
N SER A 53 2.71 7.63 6.17
CA SER A 53 1.75 8.61 6.69
C SER A 53 0.47 7.94 7.17
N TYR A 54 -0.04 6.95 6.42
CA TYR A 54 -1.23 6.19 6.83
C TYR A 54 -0.99 5.40 8.12
N SER A 55 0.13 4.69 8.22
CA SER A 55 0.53 3.92 9.40
C SER A 55 0.64 4.82 10.64
N GLU A 56 1.22 6.01 10.49
CA GLU A 56 1.31 6.98 11.58
C GLU A 56 -0.08 7.51 11.99
N GLY A 57 -0.96 7.76 11.02
CA GLY A 57 -2.36 8.10 11.28
C GLY A 57 -3.10 7.02 12.06
N VAL A 58 -2.91 5.74 11.72
CA VAL A 58 -3.48 4.60 12.45
C VAL A 58 -2.97 4.56 13.90
N LYS A 59 -1.67 4.74 14.14
CA LYS A 59 -1.11 4.78 15.50
C LYS A 59 -1.75 5.87 16.37
N HIS A 60 -1.92 7.07 15.81
CA HIS A 60 -2.58 8.17 16.52
C HIS A 60 -4.07 7.92 16.73
N TYR A 61 -4.74 7.32 15.75
CA TYR A 61 -6.15 6.94 15.87
C TYR A 61 -6.37 5.91 16.98
N GLU A 62 -5.52 4.86 17.05
CA GLU A 62 -5.57 3.85 18.11
C GLU A 62 -5.23 4.40 19.50
N ALA A 63 -4.51 5.52 19.57
CA ALA A 63 -4.19 6.24 20.80
C ALA A 63 -5.22 7.32 21.18
N ASP A 64 -6.37 7.39 20.48
CA ASP A 64 -7.40 8.42 20.63
C ASP A 64 -6.91 9.87 20.37
N ASP A 65 -5.75 10.04 19.74
CA ASP A 65 -5.23 11.34 19.30
C ASP A 65 -5.78 11.68 17.91
N PHE A 66 -7.07 12.03 17.89
CA PHE A 66 -7.78 12.24 16.63
C PHE A 66 -7.27 13.44 15.83
N GLU A 67 -6.71 14.47 16.48
CA GLU A 67 -6.18 15.65 15.79
C GLU A 67 -4.95 15.29 14.96
N LEU A 68 -4.00 14.55 15.54
CA LEU A 68 -2.85 14.03 14.78
C LEU A 68 -3.25 12.95 13.79
N ALA A 69 -4.20 12.08 14.12
CA ALA A 69 -4.70 11.08 13.20
C ALA A 69 -5.25 11.71 11.91
N ILE A 70 -6.11 12.74 12.03
CA ILE A 70 -6.66 13.48 10.88
C ILE A 70 -5.53 14.07 10.03
N LYS A 71 -4.56 14.73 10.65
CA LYS A 71 -3.42 15.34 9.95
C LYS A 71 -2.67 14.31 9.10
N TYR A 72 -2.33 13.16 9.68
CA TYR A 72 -1.60 12.11 8.98
C TYR A 72 -2.43 11.39 7.91
N PHE A 73 -3.73 11.17 8.15
CA PHE A 73 -4.61 10.62 7.12
C PHE A 73 -4.78 11.56 5.92
N GLU A 74 -4.93 12.87 6.16
CA GLU A 74 -4.97 13.85 5.06
C GLU A 74 -3.65 13.89 4.27
N GLN A 75 -2.52 13.80 4.97
CA GLN A 75 -1.20 13.71 4.32
C GLN A 75 -1.09 12.45 3.47
N ALA A 76 -1.47 11.29 4.01
CA ALA A 76 -1.47 10.01 3.30
C ALA A 76 -2.32 10.06 2.03
N LEU A 77 -3.51 10.66 2.08
CA LEU A 77 -4.38 10.82 0.91
C LEU A 77 -3.72 11.68 -0.18
N ARG A 78 -3.08 12.79 0.19
CA ARG A 78 -2.38 13.66 -0.79
C ARG A 78 -1.22 12.92 -1.45
N GLU A 79 -0.42 12.22 -0.67
CA GLU A 79 0.71 11.42 -1.15
C GLU A 79 0.25 10.25 -2.02
N TYR A 80 -0.88 9.63 -1.67
CA TYR A 80 -1.48 8.55 -2.46
C TYR A 80 -1.85 9.03 -3.87
N PHE A 81 -2.47 10.20 -4.01
CA PHE A 81 -2.84 10.71 -5.33
C PHE A 81 -1.64 11.05 -6.22
N ASN A 82 -0.51 11.43 -5.62
CA ASN A 82 0.74 11.59 -6.36
C ASN A 82 1.20 10.24 -6.93
N GLU A 83 1.26 9.19 -6.08
CA GLU A 83 1.64 7.84 -6.53
C GLU A 83 0.64 7.26 -7.55
N ASP A 84 -0.67 7.44 -7.36
CA ASP A 84 -1.70 7.00 -8.32
C ASP A 84 -1.48 7.67 -9.68
N THR A 85 -1.13 8.95 -9.70
CA THR A 85 -0.83 9.68 -10.94
C THR A 85 0.41 9.12 -11.64
N GLU A 86 1.49 8.87 -10.90
CA GLU A 86 2.72 8.27 -11.44
C GLU A 86 2.47 6.84 -11.95
N CYS A 87 1.73 6.03 -11.19
CA CYS A 87 1.36 4.68 -11.57
C CYS A 87 0.54 4.68 -12.87
N ARG A 88 -0.47 5.56 -12.95
CA ARG A 88 -1.32 5.71 -14.14
C ARG A 88 -0.56 6.20 -15.36
N ALA A 89 0.48 7.02 -15.19
CA ALA A 89 1.33 7.46 -16.30
C ALA A 89 2.07 6.29 -16.97
N LEU A 90 2.28 5.18 -16.25
CA LEU A 90 2.88 3.95 -16.78
C LEU A 90 1.83 2.98 -17.36
N CYS A 91 0.54 3.24 -17.16
CA CYS A 91 -0.51 2.48 -17.81
C CYS A 91 -0.62 2.90 -19.28
N GLU A 92 -0.87 1.93 -20.17
CA GLU A 92 -1.09 2.14 -21.62
C GLU A 92 -2.41 2.88 -21.95
N GLY A 93 -3.00 3.55 -20.96
CA GLY A 93 -4.33 4.15 -21.05
C GLY A 93 -5.47 3.15 -20.85
N PRO A 94 -6.71 3.56 -21.13
CA PRO A 94 -7.88 2.68 -21.04
C PRO A 94 -7.73 1.49 -21.98
N GLN A 95 -7.88 0.28 -21.45
CA GLN A 95 -7.94 -0.94 -22.26
C GLN A 95 -9.16 -0.87 -23.18
N ARG A 96 -8.92 -0.93 -24.50
CA ARG A 96 -9.98 -0.87 -25.51
C ARG A 96 -10.22 -2.27 -26.05
N PHE A 97 -11.30 -2.89 -25.61
CA PHE A 97 -11.70 -4.19 -26.11
C PHE A 97 -12.73 -4.01 -27.22
N GLU A 98 -12.29 -4.13 -28.49
CA GLU A 98 -13.15 -3.98 -29.67
C GLU A 98 -14.39 -4.91 -29.60
N GLU A 99 -14.21 -6.13 -29.08
CA GLU A 99 -15.29 -7.10 -28.90
C GLU A 99 -16.39 -6.62 -27.95
N TYR A 100 -16.10 -5.70 -27.02
CA TYR A 100 -17.07 -5.20 -26.04
C TYR A 100 -17.53 -3.76 -26.32
N GLU A 101 -17.19 -3.18 -27.48
CA GLU A 101 -17.56 -1.80 -27.83
C GLU A 101 -19.11 -1.63 -27.89
N TYR A 102 -19.84 -2.71 -28.17
CA TYR A 102 -21.32 -2.74 -28.12
C TYR A 102 -21.89 -2.53 -26.70
N LEU A 103 -21.15 -2.81 -25.63
CA LEU A 103 -21.60 -2.54 -24.24
C LEU A 103 -21.59 -1.04 -23.92
N GLY A 104 -20.74 -0.27 -24.64
CA GLY A 104 -20.72 1.19 -24.57
C GLY A 104 -21.73 1.86 -25.48
N TYR A 105 -22.38 1.10 -26.37
CA TYR A 105 -23.38 1.63 -27.29
C TYR A 105 -24.64 2.04 -26.52
N LYS A 106 -24.86 3.35 -26.45
CA LYS A 106 -26.13 3.92 -26.01
C LYS A 106 -26.91 4.35 -27.25
N ALA A 107 -27.85 3.52 -27.69
CA ALA A 107 -28.77 3.90 -28.76
C ALA A 107 -29.51 5.20 -28.36
N GLY A 108 -29.49 6.19 -29.23
CA GLY A 108 -30.35 7.36 -29.11
C GLY A 108 -31.83 6.95 -29.24
N LEU A 109 -32.75 7.75 -28.68
CA LEU A 109 -34.19 7.46 -28.74
C LEU A 109 -34.68 7.18 -30.17
N TYR A 110 -34.15 7.88 -31.17
CA TYR A 110 -34.48 7.69 -32.58
C TYR A 110 -34.01 6.33 -33.14
N GLU A 111 -32.82 5.87 -32.73
CA GLU A 111 -32.27 4.58 -33.14
C GLU A 111 -32.97 3.41 -32.45
N ALA A 112 -33.60 3.65 -31.29
CA ALA A 112 -34.34 2.65 -30.54
C ALA A 112 -35.80 2.46 -31.01
N ILE A 113 -36.36 3.41 -31.78
CA ILE A 113 -37.78 3.39 -32.19
C ILE A 113 -38.01 3.34 -33.71
N ALA A 114 -36.95 3.38 -34.51
CA ALA A 114 -36.98 3.16 -35.96
C ALA A 114 -36.85 1.67 -36.29
#